data_AF-A0A511QFX6-F1
#
_entry.id   AF-A0A511QFX6-F1
#
_cell.length_a   1.000
_cell.length_b   1.000
_cell.length_c   1.000
_cell.angle_alpha   90.00
_cell.angle_beta   90.00
_cell.angle_gamma   90.00
#
_symmetry.space_group_name_H-M   'P 1'
#
loop_
_entity.id
_entity.type
_entity.pdbx_description
1 polymer ?
#
loop_
_entity_poly.entity_id
_entity_poly.type
_entity_poly.pdbx_seq_one_letter_code
_entity_poly.pdbx_strand_id
1 'polypeptide(L)'
;MESVLKFLEEKESSWSMDYGRYDDFYQVAKKFGYEFKNHKTVSEVQNYLKEKIKETLYGEDINHIEFTRIQEHLALKYYSSDEMECANSFKFVLLIRYVINSLQSYTNSADSWFLVKDYLEAFLSISNYHPDGSLFSFDENRDIAKSIQFLRNKGYKVSILSGYPSIAEKDEERLFQAIDYRFKKMGYNAICFTLQCISNLYDSSLKRFFLRSEPSVTGVNKIDIPWGYIFNISLANLHFVKKITQLQKSIY
;
A
#
# COMPACT_ATOMS: atom_id res chain seq x y z
N MET A 1 -1.69 -15.44 -7.98
CA MET A 1 -1.19 -14.05 -7.77
C MET A 1 -0.23 -13.57 -8.88
N GLU A 2 0.89 -14.25 -9.15
CA GLU A 2 1.92 -13.79 -10.10
C GLU A 2 1.39 -13.49 -11.51
N SER A 3 0.40 -14.27 -11.98
CA SER A 3 -0.21 -14.07 -13.29
C SER A 3 -0.94 -12.74 -13.44
N VAL A 4 -1.59 -12.24 -12.39
CA VAL A 4 -2.33 -10.95 -12.43
C VAL A 4 -1.40 -9.76 -12.33
N LEU A 5 -0.45 -9.77 -11.39
CA LEU A 5 0.56 -8.70 -11.30
C LEU A 5 1.32 -8.55 -12.61
N LYS A 6 1.69 -9.67 -13.24
CA LYS A 6 2.38 -9.67 -14.52
C LYS A 6 1.65 -8.85 -15.58
N PHE A 7 0.37 -9.13 -15.85
CA PHE A 7 -0.34 -8.38 -16.89
C PHE A 7 -0.75 -6.97 -16.46
N LEU A 8 -0.93 -6.71 -15.16
CA LEU A 8 -1.21 -5.36 -14.67
C LEU A 8 0.02 -4.47 -14.93
N GLU A 9 1.21 -4.96 -14.57
CA GLU A 9 2.45 -4.21 -14.75
C GLU A 9 2.93 -4.13 -16.21
N GLU A 10 2.94 -5.25 -16.94
CA GLU A 10 3.43 -5.29 -18.33
C GLU A 10 2.54 -4.46 -19.29
N LYS A 11 1.25 -4.35 -18.98
CA LYS A 11 0.27 -3.62 -19.81
C LYS A 11 -0.22 -2.34 -19.15
N GLU A 12 0.65 -1.69 -18.37
CA GLU A 12 0.28 -0.54 -17.54
C GLU A 12 -0.53 0.54 -18.28
N SER A 13 -0.09 0.94 -19.48
CA SER A 13 -0.81 1.93 -20.29
C SER A 13 -2.24 1.52 -20.65
N SER A 14 -2.51 0.22 -20.76
CA SER A 14 -3.81 -0.31 -21.14
C SER A 14 -4.85 -0.20 -20.02
N TRP A 15 -4.45 0.10 -18.78
CA TRP A 15 -5.37 0.28 -17.64
C TRP A 15 -5.82 1.72 -17.45
N SER A 16 -5.40 2.64 -18.32
CA SER A 16 -5.90 4.01 -18.31
C SER A 16 -7.41 4.03 -18.60
N MET A 17 -8.17 4.76 -17.78
CA MET A 17 -9.63 4.79 -17.82
C MET A 17 -10.15 5.99 -18.60
N ASP A 18 -11.06 5.73 -19.55
CA ASP A 18 -11.83 6.78 -20.22
C ASP A 18 -13.21 6.97 -19.54
N TYR A 19 -13.32 8.01 -18.72
CA TYR A 19 -14.55 8.35 -17.99
C TYR A 19 -15.60 9.05 -18.86
N GLY A 20 -15.26 9.46 -20.09
CA GLY A 20 -16.16 10.14 -21.03
C GLY A 20 -16.54 9.25 -22.20
N ARG A 21 -16.26 7.95 -22.14
CA ARG A 21 -16.42 7.03 -23.27
C ARG A 21 -17.88 6.89 -23.73
N TYR A 22 -18.84 7.11 -22.83
CA TYR A 22 -20.26 7.00 -23.12
C TYR A 22 -21.03 8.21 -22.62
N ASP A 23 -21.88 8.77 -23.47
CA ASP A 23 -22.64 9.99 -23.15
C ASP A 23 -23.94 9.71 -22.38
N ASP A 24 -24.48 8.49 -22.49
CA ASP A 24 -25.82 8.17 -21.98
C ASP A 24 -26.04 6.68 -21.68
N PHE A 25 -26.89 6.40 -20.69
CA PHE A 25 -27.16 5.06 -20.18
C PHE A 25 -27.96 4.18 -21.15
N TYR A 26 -28.71 4.76 -22.11
CA TYR A 26 -29.37 3.97 -23.15
C TYR A 26 -28.36 3.35 -24.12
N GLN A 27 -27.32 4.09 -24.48
CA GLN A 27 -26.26 3.58 -25.36
C GLN A 27 -25.50 2.44 -24.68
N VAL A 28 -25.19 2.61 -23.40
CA VAL A 28 -24.56 1.58 -22.57
C VAL A 28 -25.44 0.34 -22.47
N ALA A 29 -26.72 0.49 -22.14
CA ALA A 29 -27.66 -0.63 -22.09
C ALA A 29 -27.70 -1.41 -23.41
N LYS A 30 -27.78 -0.70 -24.55
CA LYS A 30 -27.77 -1.33 -25.88
C LYS A 30 -26.45 -2.05 -26.17
N LYS A 31 -25.31 -1.42 -25.88
CA LYS A 31 -23.98 -1.97 -26.16
C LYS A 31 -23.75 -3.28 -25.39
N PHE A 32 -24.14 -3.32 -24.12
CA PHE A 32 -23.91 -4.47 -23.26
C PHE A 32 -25.12 -5.42 -23.18
N GLY A 33 -26.15 -5.21 -24.01
CA GLY A 33 -27.30 -6.11 -24.11
C GLY A 33 -28.19 -6.14 -22.87
N TYR A 34 -28.32 -5.01 -22.16
CA TYR A 34 -29.27 -4.88 -21.06
C TYR A 34 -30.67 -4.54 -21.59
N GLU A 35 -31.66 -5.34 -21.19
CA GLU A 35 -33.08 -5.10 -21.46
C GLU A 35 -33.76 -4.53 -20.21
N PHE A 36 -34.36 -3.35 -20.34
CA PHE A 36 -35.07 -2.68 -19.26
C PHE A 36 -36.33 -3.44 -18.87
N LYS A 37 -36.50 -3.71 -17.57
CA LYS A 37 -37.63 -4.52 -17.08
C LYS A 37 -38.86 -3.66 -16.75
N ASN A 38 -38.66 -2.50 -16.11
CA ASN A 38 -39.76 -1.65 -15.64
C ASN A 38 -39.54 -0.18 -16.00
N HIS A 39 -38.57 0.48 -15.37
CA HIS A 39 -38.32 1.91 -15.57
C HIS A 39 -36.92 2.11 -16.15
N LYS A 40 -36.85 2.85 -17.26
CA LYS A 40 -35.59 3.18 -17.93
C LYS A 40 -34.76 4.15 -17.07
N THR A 41 -34.01 3.59 -16.12
CA THR A 41 -33.23 4.35 -15.14
C THR A 41 -31.74 4.03 -15.25
N VAL A 42 -30.91 5.01 -14.91
CA VAL A 42 -29.45 4.85 -14.82
C VAL A 42 -29.09 3.78 -13.79
N SER A 43 -29.83 3.71 -12.67
CA SER A 43 -29.60 2.76 -11.58
C SER A 43 -29.76 1.30 -12.02
N GLU A 44 -30.74 0.98 -12.88
CA GLU A 44 -30.91 -0.35 -13.45
C GLU A 44 -29.66 -0.79 -14.24
N VAL A 45 -29.13 0.08 -15.10
CA VAL A 45 -27.93 -0.18 -15.90
C VAL A 45 -26.68 -0.25 -15.03
N GLN A 46 -26.55 0.63 -14.03
CA GLN A 46 -25.45 0.61 -13.06
C GLN A 46 -25.39 -0.71 -12.29
N ASN A 47 -26.53 -1.20 -11.79
CA ASN A 47 -26.58 -2.46 -11.06
C ASN A 47 -26.28 -3.65 -11.98
N TYR A 48 -26.78 -3.63 -13.21
CA TYR A 48 -26.43 -4.63 -14.22
C TYR A 48 -24.91 -4.69 -14.46
N LEU A 49 -24.26 -3.54 -14.67
CA LEU A 49 -22.81 -3.47 -14.87
C LEU A 49 -22.03 -3.96 -13.64
N LYS A 50 -22.47 -3.58 -12.43
CA LYS A 50 -21.87 -4.09 -11.17
C LYS A 50 -21.91 -5.61 -11.11
N GLU A 51 -23.05 -6.22 -11.39
CA GLU A 51 -23.17 -7.68 -11.39
C GLU A 51 -22.32 -8.31 -12.51
N LYS A 52 -22.26 -7.71 -13.70
CA LYS A 52 -21.35 -8.18 -14.76
C LYS A 52 -19.88 -8.10 -14.38
N ILE A 53 -19.46 -7.05 -13.68
CA ILE A 53 -18.09 -6.94 -13.16
C ILE A 53 -17.82 -8.06 -12.15
N LYS A 54 -18.74 -8.31 -11.21
CA LYS A 54 -18.60 -9.40 -10.24
C LYS A 54 -18.53 -10.77 -10.92
N GLU A 55 -19.46 -11.07 -11.82
CA GLU A 55 -19.52 -12.33 -12.58
C GLU A 55 -18.24 -12.57 -13.39
N THR A 56 -17.74 -11.51 -14.05
CA THR A 56 -16.56 -11.62 -14.92
C THR A 56 -15.27 -11.74 -14.13
N LEU A 57 -15.17 -11.07 -12.97
CA LEU A 57 -14.01 -11.18 -12.10
C LEU A 57 -14.03 -12.44 -11.24
N TYR A 58 -15.18 -13.05 -10.99
CA TYR A 58 -15.25 -14.23 -10.14
C TYR A 58 -14.46 -15.40 -10.76
N GLY A 59 -13.62 -16.02 -9.94
CA GLY A 59 -12.82 -17.18 -10.29
C GLY A 59 -12.14 -17.73 -9.05
N GLU A 60 -11.61 -18.94 -9.11
CA GLU A 60 -11.01 -19.62 -7.95
C GLU A 60 -9.47 -19.46 -7.90
N ASP A 61 -8.89 -18.67 -8.80
CA ASP A 61 -7.44 -18.56 -8.99
C ASP A 61 -6.73 -17.73 -7.91
N ILE A 62 -7.43 -16.72 -7.37
CA ILE A 62 -6.87 -15.73 -6.45
C ILE A 62 -7.87 -15.48 -5.34
N ASN A 63 -7.52 -15.78 -4.11
CA ASN A 63 -8.41 -15.50 -2.98
C ASN A 63 -8.39 -14.02 -2.58
N HIS A 64 -9.33 -13.60 -1.74
CA HIS A 64 -9.44 -12.21 -1.28
C HIS A 64 -8.16 -11.66 -0.64
N ILE A 65 -7.41 -12.48 0.13
CA ILE A 65 -6.17 -12.06 0.78
C ILE A 65 -5.10 -11.78 -0.28
N GLU A 66 -4.99 -12.65 -1.28
CA GLU A 66 -4.06 -12.46 -2.39
C GLU A 66 -4.41 -11.23 -3.22
N PHE A 67 -5.69 -10.95 -3.45
CA PHE A 67 -6.11 -9.72 -4.13
C PHE A 67 -5.77 -8.45 -3.33
N THR A 68 -5.88 -8.49 -2.00
CA THR A 68 -5.36 -7.41 -1.14
C THR A 68 -3.86 -7.24 -1.32
N ARG A 69 -3.08 -8.33 -1.42
CA ARG A 69 -1.63 -8.25 -1.68
C ARG A 69 -1.29 -7.67 -3.05
N ILE A 70 -2.10 -7.93 -4.08
CA ILE A 70 -1.97 -7.29 -5.40
C ILE A 70 -2.15 -5.77 -5.27
N GLN A 71 -3.18 -5.34 -4.55
CA GLN A 71 -3.43 -3.92 -4.31
C GLN A 71 -2.26 -3.25 -3.55
N GLU A 72 -1.75 -3.89 -2.50
CA GLU A 72 -0.59 -3.41 -1.74
C GLU A 72 0.67 -3.34 -2.62
N HIS A 73 0.90 -4.33 -3.49
CA HIS A 73 2.02 -4.31 -4.43
C HIS A 73 1.99 -3.06 -5.30
N LEU A 74 0.85 -2.80 -5.95
CA LEU A 74 0.67 -1.66 -6.85
C LEU A 74 0.78 -0.34 -6.09
N ALA A 75 0.21 -0.27 -4.88
CA ALA A 75 0.29 0.90 -4.01
C ALA A 75 1.75 1.22 -3.64
N LEU A 76 2.51 0.23 -3.20
CA LEU A 76 3.91 0.42 -2.83
C LEU A 76 4.75 0.87 -4.04
N LYS A 77 4.52 0.29 -5.22
CA LYS A 77 5.20 0.73 -6.46
C LYS A 77 4.87 2.17 -6.81
N TYR A 78 3.58 2.51 -6.79
CA TYR A 78 3.07 3.85 -7.08
C TYR A 78 3.65 4.91 -6.15
N TYR A 79 3.62 4.67 -4.83
CA TYR A 79 4.07 5.67 -3.85
C TYR A 79 5.58 5.73 -3.66
N SER A 80 6.33 4.67 -3.99
CA SER A 80 7.79 4.62 -3.78
C SER A 80 8.62 4.98 -5.02
N SER A 81 7.96 5.26 -6.14
CA SER A 81 8.56 5.65 -7.41
C SER A 81 8.35 7.14 -7.68
N ASP A 82 9.41 7.84 -8.08
CA ASP A 82 9.32 9.27 -8.46
C ASP A 82 8.48 9.46 -9.74
N GLU A 83 8.40 8.44 -10.60
CA GLU A 83 7.62 8.41 -11.84
C GLU A 83 6.18 7.88 -11.64
N MET A 84 5.79 7.55 -10.40
CA MET A 84 4.51 6.92 -10.09
C MET A 84 4.26 5.63 -10.88
N GLU A 85 5.19 4.68 -10.77
CA GLU A 85 5.10 3.36 -11.42
C GLU A 85 3.75 2.68 -11.14
N CYS A 86 3.16 2.02 -12.15
CA CYS A 86 1.87 1.33 -12.05
C CYS A 86 0.67 2.23 -11.68
N ALA A 87 0.70 3.53 -11.99
CA ALA A 87 -0.37 4.47 -11.64
C ALA A 87 -1.76 4.07 -12.15
N ASN A 88 -1.90 3.69 -13.42
CA ASN A 88 -3.18 3.30 -14.00
C ASN A 88 -3.64 1.96 -13.43
N SER A 89 -2.76 0.96 -13.33
CA SER A 89 -3.06 -0.33 -12.69
C SER A 89 -3.56 -0.16 -11.26
N PHE A 90 -2.89 0.67 -10.47
CA PHE A 90 -3.29 0.96 -9.10
C PHE A 90 -4.66 1.63 -9.05
N LYS A 91 -4.87 2.67 -9.87
CA LYS A 91 -6.17 3.36 -9.98
C LYS A 91 -7.29 2.42 -10.41
N PHE A 92 -7.02 1.57 -11.38
CA PHE A 92 -7.97 0.59 -11.90
C PHE A 92 -8.41 -0.41 -10.81
N VAL A 93 -7.45 -0.98 -10.06
CA VAL A 93 -7.77 -1.88 -8.93
C VAL A 93 -8.58 -1.18 -7.84
N LEU A 94 -8.27 0.09 -7.54
CA LEU A 94 -9.06 0.88 -6.59
C LEU A 94 -10.48 1.16 -7.07
N LEU A 95 -10.67 1.39 -8.37
CA LEU A 95 -12.00 1.56 -8.96
C LEU A 95 -12.82 0.26 -8.89
N ILE A 96 -12.20 -0.90 -9.09
CA ILE A 96 -12.86 -2.20 -8.85
C ILE A 96 -13.38 -2.24 -7.40
N ARG A 97 -12.52 -1.96 -6.41
CA ARG A 97 -12.89 -1.92 -4.99
C ARG A 97 -14.00 -0.91 -4.71
N TYR A 98 -13.94 0.27 -5.31
CA TYR A 98 -14.98 1.28 -5.16
C TYR A 98 -16.36 0.79 -5.66
N VAL A 99 -16.40 0.13 -6.82
CA VAL A 99 -17.64 -0.26 -7.48
C VAL A 99 -18.27 -1.52 -6.89
N ILE A 100 -17.46 -2.54 -6.57
CA ILE A 100 -17.95 -3.85 -6.11
C ILE A 100 -17.55 -4.21 -4.66
N ASN A 101 -16.80 -3.35 -3.96
CA ASN A 101 -16.26 -3.56 -2.62
C ASN A 101 -15.24 -4.72 -2.54
N SER A 102 -15.71 -5.96 -2.54
CA SER A 102 -14.87 -7.14 -2.48
C SER A 102 -15.58 -8.38 -3.04
N LEU A 103 -14.79 -9.31 -3.56
CA LEU A 103 -15.18 -10.68 -3.86
C LEU A 103 -14.39 -11.64 -2.95
N GLN A 104 -14.95 -12.84 -2.77
CA GLN A 104 -14.26 -13.92 -2.06
C GLN A 104 -13.02 -14.40 -2.82
N SER A 105 -13.10 -14.41 -4.14
CA SER A 105 -12.02 -14.82 -5.03
C SER A 105 -12.16 -14.20 -6.42
N TYR A 106 -11.07 -14.20 -7.17
CA TYR A 106 -10.90 -13.55 -8.46
C TYR A 106 -10.24 -14.50 -9.48
N THR A 107 -10.59 -14.33 -10.75
CA THR A 107 -9.92 -15.02 -11.86
C THR A 107 -8.56 -14.41 -12.18
N ASN A 108 -7.65 -15.21 -12.74
CA ASN A 108 -6.39 -14.75 -13.31
C ASN A 108 -6.44 -14.49 -14.83
N SER A 109 -7.61 -14.58 -15.46
CA SER A 109 -7.78 -14.38 -16.91
C SER A 109 -7.59 -12.91 -17.30
N ALA A 110 -6.53 -12.59 -18.04
CA ALA A 110 -6.30 -11.23 -18.52
C ALA A 110 -7.49 -10.68 -19.34
N ASP A 111 -8.12 -11.53 -20.17
CA ASP A 111 -9.27 -11.14 -21.00
C ASP A 111 -10.48 -10.74 -20.14
N SER A 112 -10.70 -11.44 -19.02
CA SER A 112 -11.75 -11.08 -18.06
C SER A 112 -11.50 -9.70 -17.46
N TRP A 113 -10.25 -9.39 -17.11
CA TRP A 113 -9.88 -8.09 -16.56
C TRP A 113 -9.98 -6.95 -17.59
N PHE A 114 -9.67 -7.21 -18.86
CA PHE A 114 -9.92 -6.25 -19.95
C PHE A 114 -11.42 -6.01 -20.17
N LEU A 115 -12.24 -7.05 -20.12
CA LEU A 115 -13.68 -6.90 -20.22
C LEU A 115 -14.26 -6.11 -19.05
N VAL A 116 -13.72 -6.32 -17.84
CA VAL A 116 -14.09 -5.56 -16.64
C VAL A 116 -13.73 -4.08 -16.76
N LYS A 117 -12.61 -3.76 -17.41
CA LYS A 117 -12.28 -2.36 -17.74
C LYS A 117 -13.38 -1.71 -18.57
N ASP A 118 -13.88 -2.38 -19.61
CA ASP A 118 -14.97 -1.85 -20.44
C ASP A 118 -16.27 -1.63 -19.64
N TYR A 119 -16.61 -2.56 -18.75
CA TYR A 119 -17.77 -2.41 -17.86
C TYR A 119 -17.58 -1.27 -16.85
N LEU A 120 -16.37 -1.10 -16.31
CA LEU A 120 -16.05 -0.02 -15.37
C LEU A 120 -16.10 1.34 -16.05
N GLU A 121 -15.52 1.51 -17.24
CA GLU A 121 -15.62 2.76 -17.99
C GLU A 121 -17.09 3.12 -18.26
N ALA A 122 -17.89 2.13 -18.68
CA ALA A 122 -19.32 2.32 -18.88
C ALA A 122 -20.04 2.74 -17.60
N PHE A 123 -19.74 2.08 -16.48
CA PHE A 123 -20.31 2.38 -15.18
C PHE A 123 -19.97 3.80 -14.74
N LEU A 124 -18.70 4.19 -14.85
CA LEU A 124 -18.21 5.49 -14.38
C LEU A 124 -18.73 6.64 -15.27
N SER A 125 -18.78 6.43 -16.59
CA SER A 125 -19.30 7.42 -17.55
C SER A 125 -20.76 7.78 -17.25
N ILE A 126 -21.63 6.79 -17.09
CA ILE A 126 -23.07 7.05 -16.81
C ILE A 126 -23.34 7.50 -15.38
N SER A 127 -22.35 7.34 -14.49
CA SER A 127 -22.43 7.83 -13.11
C SER A 127 -22.04 9.29 -12.98
N ASN A 128 -21.52 9.92 -14.05
CA ASN A 128 -20.85 11.23 -14.01
C ASN A 128 -19.78 11.29 -12.90
N TYR A 129 -19.14 10.15 -12.61
CA TYR A 129 -18.18 10.04 -11.53
C TYR A 129 -16.78 10.28 -12.10
N HIS A 130 -16.19 11.40 -11.71
CA HIS A 130 -14.77 11.67 -11.91
C HIS A 130 -14.06 11.44 -10.58
N PRO A 131 -13.22 10.38 -10.45
CA PRO A 131 -12.48 10.17 -9.22
C PRO A 131 -11.61 11.39 -8.96
N ASP A 132 -11.89 12.07 -7.86
CA ASP A 132 -11.00 13.10 -7.35
C ASP A 132 -9.78 12.45 -6.67
N GLY A 133 -8.79 13.25 -6.31
CA GLY A 133 -7.59 12.77 -5.61
C GLY A 133 -7.87 12.12 -4.25
N SER A 134 -9.09 12.23 -3.71
CA SER A 134 -9.45 11.76 -2.37
C SER A 134 -9.69 10.25 -2.32
N LEU A 135 -10.14 9.63 -3.41
CA LEU A 135 -10.22 8.17 -3.52
C LEU A 135 -8.86 7.50 -3.26
N PHE A 136 -7.78 8.24 -3.54
CA PHE A 136 -6.39 7.80 -3.45
C PHE A 136 -5.69 8.29 -2.19
N SER A 137 -6.35 9.05 -1.29
CA SER A 137 -5.66 9.80 -0.23
C SER A 137 -5.32 9.01 1.02
N PHE A 138 -6.05 7.92 1.32
CA PHE A 138 -5.87 7.12 2.52
C PHE A 138 -5.32 5.74 2.17
N ASP A 139 -3.99 5.63 2.15
CA ASP A 139 -3.31 4.36 1.96
C ASP A 139 -2.11 4.28 2.92
N GLU A 140 -2.15 3.33 3.85
CA GLU A 140 -1.06 3.02 4.79
C GLU A 140 0.24 2.65 4.08
N ASN A 141 0.14 2.17 2.83
CA ASN A 141 1.30 1.91 1.99
C ASN A 141 2.12 3.17 1.70
N ARG A 142 1.57 4.38 1.89
CA ARG A 142 2.33 5.64 1.74
C ARG A 142 3.50 5.74 2.71
N ASP A 143 3.32 5.36 3.98
CA ASP A 143 4.38 5.50 4.97
C ASP A 143 5.44 4.39 4.83
N ILE A 144 5.02 3.19 4.43
CA ILE A 144 5.94 2.12 4.02
C ILE A 144 6.73 2.58 2.79
N ALA A 145 6.07 3.17 1.79
CA ALA A 145 6.70 3.66 0.58
C ALA A 145 7.72 4.78 0.83
N LYS A 146 7.46 5.70 1.78
CA LYS A 146 8.47 6.69 2.22
C LYS A 146 9.72 6.01 2.76
N SER A 147 9.56 4.91 3.50
CA SER A 147 10.69 4.13 4.03
C SER A 147 11.47 3.44 2.90
N ILE A 148 10.76 2.90 1.90
CA ILE A 148 11.35 2.33 0.69
C ILE A 148 12.16 3.41 -0.06
N GLN A 149 11.57 4.58 -0.30
CA GLN A 149 12.22 5.70 -0.99
C GLN A 149 13.45 6.18 -0.22
N PHE A 150 13.36 6.30 1.11
CA PHE A 150 14.50 6.65 1.96
C PHE A 150 15.66 5.65 1.80
N LEU A 151 15.37 4.35 1.83
CA LEU A 151 16.40 3.32 1.66
C LEU A 151 17.00 3.34 0.24
N ARG A 152 16.19 3.50 -0.80
CA ARG A 152 16.68 3.68 -2.18
C ARG A 152 17.59 4.90 -2.32
N ASN A 153 17.21 6.03 -1.71
CA ASN A 153 18.02 7.26 -1.66
C ASN A 153 19.33 7.10 -0.89
N LYS A 154 19.43 6.10 -0.02
CA LYS A 154 20.68 5.70 0.66
C LYS A 154 21.47 4.64 -0.10
N GLY A 155 21.04 4.28 -1.31
CA GLY A 155 21.72 3.33 -2.18
C GLY A 155 21.49 1.87 -1.80
N TYR A 156 20.40 1.55 -1.08
CA TYR A 156 19.97 0.17 -0.86
C TYR A 156 19.10 -0.31 -2.02
N LYS A 157 19.30 -1.54 -2.48
CA LYS A 157 18.45 -2.19 -3.48
C LYS A 157 17.20 -2.75 -2.81
N VAL A 158 16.16 -1.94 -2.77
CA VAL A 158 14.83 -2.33 -2.25
C VAL A 158 13.88 -2.58 -3.42
N SER A 159 13.43 -3.81 -3.53
CA SER A 159 12.42 -4.29 -4.47
C SER A 159 11.07 -4.47 -3.78
N ILE A 160 9.99 -4.58 -4.55
CA ILE A 160 8.66 -4.91 -4.03
C ILE A 160 8.26 -6.23 -4.69
N LEU A 161 8.02 -7.26 -3.87
CA LEU A 161 7.69 -8.61 -4.31
C LEU A 161 6.36 -9.01 -3.67
N SER A 162 5.33 -9.20 -4.50
CA SER A 162 4.01 -9.67 -4.04
C SER A 162 3.43 -8.90 -2.84
N GLY A 163 3.58 -7.57 -2.83
CA GLY A 163 3.08 -6.71 -1.75
C GLY A 163 4.06 -6.49 -0.60
N TYR A 164 5.25 -7.10 -0.64
CA TYR A 164 6.26 -6.95 0.41
C TYR A 164 7.51 -6.21 -0.06
N PRO A 165 8.03 -5.27 0.74
CA PRO A 165 9.37 -4.75 0.53
C PRO A 165 10.38 -5.89 0.72
N SER A 166 11.30 -6.05 -0.23
CA SER A 166 12.39 -7.01 -0.14
C SER A 166 13.71 -6.29 -0.40
N ILE A 167 14.64 -6.47 0.53
CA ILE A 167 16.01 -5.97 0.45
C ILE A 167 16.93 -7.13 0.13
N ALA A 168 17.94 -6.90 -0.71
CA ALA A 168 18.95 -7.93 -0.97
C ALA A 168 19.73 -8.26 0.30
N GLU A 169 20.07 -9.52 0.53
CA GLU A 169 20.76 -10.00 1.75
C GLU A 169 21.97 -9.14 2.14
N LYS A 170 22.85 -8.83 1.19
CA LYS A 170 24.03 -7.96 1.42
C LYS A 170 23.66 -6.54 1.89
N ASP A 171 22.56 -6.00 1.36
CA ASP A 171 22.06 -4.69 1.72
C ASP A 171 21.34 -4.71 3.07
N GLU A 172 20.73 -5.84 3.43
CA GLU A 172 20.16 -6.11 4.75
C GLU A 172 21.25 -6.16 5.83
N GLU A 173 22.31 -6.93 5.61
CA GLU A 173 23.48 -6.97 6.50
C GLU A 173 24.06 -5.57 6.72
N ARG A 174 24.22 -4.81 5.62
CA ARG A 174 24.71 -3.42 5.68
C ARG A 174 23.76 -2.53 6.50
N LEU A 175 22.45 -2.71 6.36
CA LEU A 175 21.45 -1.95 7.11
C LEU A 175 21.55 -2.25 8.60
N PHE A 176 21.66 -3.52 9.00
CA PHE A 176 21.82 -3.90 10.40
C PHE A 176 23.14 -3.40 10.99
N GLN A 177 24.24 -3.48 10.25
CA GLN A 177 25.52 -2.90 10.68
C GLN A 177 25.43 -1.37 10.87
N ALA A 178 24.72 -0.68 9.99
CA ALA A 178 24.50 0.76 10.11
C ALA A 178 23.65 1.13 11.33
N ILE A 179 22.63 0.31 11.65
CA ILE A 179 21.83 0.43 12.87
C ILE A 179 22.74 0.23 14.10
N ASP A 180 23.45 -0.90 14.17
CA ASP A 180 24.33 -1.20 15.32
C ASP A 180 25.39 -0.11 15.52
N TYR A 181 26.05 0.34 14.46
CA TYR A 181 27.00 1.44 14.52
C TYR A 181 26.41 2.72 15.13
N ARG A 182 25.18 3.10 14.73
CA ARG A 182 24.51 4.30 15.27
C ARG A 182 24.16 4.13 16.74
N PHE A 183 23.58 3.00 17.13
CA PHE A 183 23.25 2.73 18.53
C PHE A 183 24.51 2.67 19.40
N LYS A 184 25.58 2.04 18.90
CA LYS A 184 26.89 2.04 19.54
C LYS A 184 27.49 3.44 19.69
N LYS A 185 27.33 4.31 18.69
CA LYS A 185 27.80 5.71 18.78
C LYS A 185 27.00 6.54 19.79
N MET A 186 25.71 6.28 19.91
CA MET A 186 24.80 7.03 20.78
C MET A 186 24.85 6.56 22.24
N GLY A 187 25.16 5.29 22.49
CA GLY A 187 25.28 4.72 23.84
C GLY A 187 24.06 5.02 24.70
N TYR A 188 24.28 5.57 25.89
CA TYR A 188 23.23 6.00 26.82
C TYR A 188 22.18 6.95 26.20
N ASN A 189 22.56 7.79 25.24
CA ASN A 189 21.59 8.70 24.62
C ASN A 189 20.56 7.94 23.76
N ALA A 190 20.92 6.77 23.22
CA ALA A 190 19.99 5.94 22.47
C ALA A 190 18.87 5.41 23.37
N ILE A 191 19.20 4.90 24.56
CA ILE A 191 18.18 4.39 25.48
C ILE A 191 17.26 5.51 25.98
N CYS A 192 17.79 6.70 26.29
CA CYS A 192 16.97 7.84 26.71
C CYS A 192 15.98 8.25 25.62
N PHE A 193 16.45 8.36 24.38
CA PHE A 193 15.60 8.70 23.24
C PHE A 193 14.52 7.63 23.01
N THR A 194 14.90 6.34 23.01
CA THR A 194 13.95 5.24 22.86
C THR A 194 12.89 5.26 23.95
N LEU A 195 13.27 5.44 25.22
CA LEU A 195 12.34 5.54 26.36
C LEU A 195 11.38 6.73 26.23
N GLN A 196 11.85 7.87 25.70
CA GLN A 196 10.98 9.02 25.43
C GLN A 196 9.93 8.69 24.35
N CYS A 197 10.35 8.03 23.25
CA CYS A 197 9.46 7.64 22.17
C CYS A 197 8.36 6.66 22.60
N ILE A 198 8.68 5.75 23.53
CA ILE A 198 7.75 4.71 24.01
C ILE A 198 7.09 5.06 25.35
N SER A 199 7.24 6.28 25.84
CA SER A 199 6.74 6.69 27.16
C SER A 199 5.23 6.50 27.31
N ASN A 200 4.48 6.71 26.22
CA ASN A 200 3.03 6.47 26.16
C ASN A 200 2.64 4.98 26.17
N LEU A 201 3.60 4.06 26.03
CA LEU A 201 3.40 2.62 26.13
C LEU A 201 3.67 2.08 27.55
N TYR A 202 3.99 2.96 28.51
CA TYR A 202 4.23 2.59 29.89
C TYR A 202 2.94 2.56 30.71
N ASP A 203 2.65 1.42 31.33
CA ASP A 203 1.59 1.30 32.32
C ASP A 203 2.18 1.48 33.73
N SER A 204 1.76 2.54 34.41
CA SER A 204 2.23 2.88 35.76
C SER A 204 1.67 1.94 36.84
N SER A 205 0.49 1.36 36.62
CA SER A 205 -0.13 0.41 37.55
C SER A 205 0.61 -0.94 37.54
N LEU A 206 0.98 -1.40 36.35
CA LEU A 206 1.70 -2.65 36.14
C LEU A 206 3.23 -2.49 36.13
N LYS A 207 3.71 -1.24 36.17
CA LYS A 207 5.12 -0.84 36.15
C LYS A 207 5.91 -1.43 34.97
N ARG A 208 5.31 -1.52 33.79
CA ARG A 208 5.93 -2.14 32.61
C ARG A 208 5.56 -1.46 31.30
N PHE A 209 6.41 -1.62 30.29
CA PHE A 209 6.13 -1.19 28.91
C PHE A 209 5.39 -2.28 28.12
N PHE A 210 4.41 -1.86 27.33
CA PHE A 210 3.71 -2.69 26.35
C PHE A 210 4.20 -2.36 24.94
N LEU A 211 5.28 -3.02 24.53
CA LEU A 211 6.00 -2.73 23.27
C LEU A 211 5.36 -3.36 22.03
N ARG A 212 4.15 -3.91 22.17
CA ARG A 212 3.31 -4.39 21.08
C ARG A 212 2.00 -3.64 21.15
N SER A 213 1.52 -3.16 20.01
CA SER A 213 0.20 -2.53 19.93
C SER A 213 -0.88 -3.55 20.26
N GLU A 214 -1.83 -3.15 21.11
CA GLU A 214 -3.07 -3.91 21.27
C GLU A 214 -3.89 -3.84 19.98
N PRO A 215 -4.61 -4.91 19.60
CA PRO A 215 -5.55 -4.86 18.48
C PRO A 215 -6.57 -3.74 18.72
N SER A 216 -6.56 -2.71 17.87
CA SER A 216 -7.51 -1.60 17.98
C SER A 216 -8.80 -1.91 17.24
N VAL A 217 -9.94 -1.83 17.93
CA VAL A 217 -11.28 -1.97 17.32
C VAL A 217 -11.70 -0.70 16.55
N THR A 218 -11.05 0.43 16.82
CA THR A 218 -11.42 1.76 16.29
C THR A 218 -10.73 2.14 14.97
N GLY A 219 -9.97 1.21 14.36
CA GLY A 219 -9.44 1.39 13.01
C GLY A 219 -8.38 2.48 12.84
N VAL A 220 -7.87 3.08 13.93
CA VAL A 220 -6.70 3.95 13.85
C VAL A 220 -5.46 3.08 13.67
N ASN A 221 -5.17 2.75 12.41
CA ASN A 221 -4.00 1.98 12.02
C ASN A 221 -2.75 2.85 12.20
N LYS A 222 -2.15 2.79 13.39
CA LYS A 222 -0.80 3.31 13.62
C LYS A 222 0.19 2.29 13.11
N ILE A 223 1.22 2.77 12.42
CA ILE A 223 2.36 1.95 12.00
C ILE A 223 2.92 1.20 13.21
N ASP A 224 2.97 -0.12 13.13
CA ASP A 224 3.55 -0.97 14.18
C ASP A 224 5.08 -0.92 14.08
N ILE A 225 5.67 0.00 14.82
CA ILE A 225 7.13 0.08 14.95
C ILE A 225 7.58 -1.08 15.84
N PRO A 226 8.62 -1.85 15.47
CA PRO A 226 9.10 -2.99 16.26
C PRO A 226 9.88 -2.52 17.51
N TRP A 227 9.18 -1.87 18.44
CA TRP A 227 9.75 -1.23 19.62
C TRP A 227 10.50 -2.22 20.52
N GLY A 228 10.05 -3.48 20.59
CA GLY A 228 10.77 -4.54 21.31
C GLY A 228 12.19 -4.77 20.78
N TYR A 229 12.36 -4.78 19.45
CA TYR A 229 13.67 -4.92 18.82
C TYR A 229 14.55 -3.69 19.06
N ILE A 230 14.00 -2.49 18.83
CA ILE A 230 14.72 -1.22 19.02
C ILE A 230 15.17 -1.06 20.49
N PHE A 231 14.29 -1.41 21.43
CA PHE A 231 14.60 -1.38 22.85
C PHE A 231 15.75 -2.32 23.20
N ASN A 232 15.72 -3.56 22.72
CA ASN A 232 16.78 -4.54 22.96
C ASN A 232 18.14 -4.08 22.38
N ILE A 233 18.17 -3.51 21.17
CA ILE A 233 19.41 -2.95 20.60
C ILE A 233 19.95 -1.82 21.48
N SER A 234 19.07 -0.93 21.95
CA SER A 234 19.47 0.19 22.79
C SER A 234 20.06 -0.26 24.12
N LEU A 235 19.56 -1.34 24.71
CA LEU A 235 20.12 -1.95 25.92
C LEU A 235 21.45 -2.65 25.65
N ALA A 236 21.56 -3.41 24.56
CA ALA A 236 22.81 -4.09 24.19
C ALA A 236 23.97 -3.09 23.97
N ASN A 237 23.64 -1.87 23.56
CA ASN A 237 24.58 -0.78 23.37
C ASN A 237 24.61 0.23 24.53
N LEU A 238 24.14 -0.13 25.73
CA LEU A 238 24.13 0.78 26.88
C LEU A 238 25.53 1.00 27.46
N HIS A 239 26.17 2.10 27.06
CA HIS A 239 27.43 2.55 27.62
C HIS A 239 27.51 4.07 27.63
N PHE A 240 28.38 4.62 28.48
CA PHE A 240 28.66 6.06 28.46
C PHE A 240 29.47 6.41 27.21
N VAL A 241 28.92 7.31 26.39
CA VAL A 241 29.64 7.86 25.24
C VAL A 241 30.81 8.69 25.77
N LYS A 242 32.04 8.27 25.49
CA LYS A 242 33.22 9.08 25.81
C LYS A 242 33.11 10.40 25.04
N LYS A 243 32.96 11.52 25.77
CA LYS A 243 33.12 12.85 25.17
C LYS A 243 34.54 12.92 24.60
N ILE A 244 34.66 13.02 23.28
CA ILE A 244 35.91 13.46 22.68
C ILE A 244 35.96 14.95 23.01
N THR A 245 36.64 15.30 24.11
CA THR A 245 37.12 16.66 24.31
C THR A 245 37.96 16.96 23.07
N GLN A 246 37.46 17.82 22.18
CA GLN A 246 38.32 18.43 21.18
C GLN A 246 39.48 19.02 21.95
N LEU A 247 40.66 18.44 21.78
CA LEU A 247 41.91 19.04 22.21
C LEU A 247 41.90 20.44 21.59
N GLN A 248 41.64 21.45 22.44
CA GLN A 248 42.10 22.79 22.17
C GLN A 248 43.60 22.64 21.95
N LYS A 249 44.02 22.60 20.67
CA LYS A 249 45.38 22.95 20.31
C LYS A 249 45.52 24.41 20.73
N SER A 250 45.98 24.62 21.96
CA SER A 250 46.61 25.86 22.36
C SER A 250 47.76 26.07 21.39
N ILE A 251 47.55 26.99 20.45
CA ILE A 251 48.64 27.60 19.70
C ILE A 251 49.40 28.41 20.76
N TYR A 252 50.52 27.87 21.21
CA TYR A 252 51.62 28.65 21.77
C TYR A 252 52.63 28.85 20.65
#